data_AF-A0A519JRK2-F1
#
_entry.id   AF-A0A519JRK2-F1
#
_cell.length_a   1.000
_cell.length_b   1.000
_cell.length_c   1.000
_cell.angle_alpha   90.00
_cell.angle_beta   90.00
_cell.angle_gamma   90.00
#
_symmetry.space_group_name_H-M   'P 1'
#
loop_
_entity.id
_entity.type
_entity.pdbx_description
1 polymer ?
#
loop_
_entity_poly.entity_id
_entity_poly.type
_entity_poly.pdbx_seq_one_letter_code
_entity_poly.pdbx_strand_id
1 'polypeptide(L)'
;MKHAILSLAAIFFFCLSAAAQETKSETVSVSLPDVFTPDSTSYPAGVYFEIKDFLAKKPSKAERNSPIFWKKGFFYFKLDPSEKISAFAVSHDGKLYFQNRAIMDHKIKGGRSESTFSPNAFVPVLVEGNNYIYFETDFGNVWAMVSSRGDGSESFQRMAIVWDRKKIGFHIMKFCEDFNEFIAPLKPELVLKCDRRESPDRTLIRDAVVALKSK
;
A
#
# COMPACT_ATOMS: atom_id res chain seq x y z
N MET A 1 28.06 36.83 -88.95
CA MET A 1 29.50 36.63 -88.68
C MET A 1 29.67 36.41 -87.18
N LYS A 2 30.19 35.23 -86.82
CA LYS A 2 31.13 34.96 -85.70
C LYS A 2 30.68 35.10 -84.23
N HIS A 3 30.72 33.92 -83.57
CA HIS A 3 31.06 33.59 -82.17
C HIS A 3 30.04 34.00 -81.08
N ALA A 4 29.24 33.10 -80.51
CA ALA A 4 29.55 31.98 -79.61
C ALA A 4 30.21 32.43 -78.30
N ILE A 5 29.42 32.54 -77.23
CA ILE A 5 29.88 32.33 -75.85
C ILE A 5 28.77 31.54 -75.12
N LEU A 6 29.12 30.29 -74.78
CA LEU A 6 28.45 29.46 -73.79
C LEU A 6 28.46 30.16 -72.43
N SER A 7 27.35 30.13 -71.70
CA SER A 7 27.42 30.16 -70.24
C SER A 7 26.38 29.23 -69.64
N LEU A 8 26.89 28.09 -69.16
CA LEU A 8 26.23 27.19 -68.21
C LEU A 8 25.85 27.99 -66.96
N ALA A 9 24.63 27.80 -66.46
CA ALA A 9 24.30 28.07 -65.07
C ALA A 9 23.54 26.86 -64.51
N ALA A 10 24.18 26.23 -63.54
CA ALA A 10 23.82 24.96 -62.94
C ALA A 10 22.56 25.08 -62.07
N ILE A 11 21.67 24.10 -62.20
CA ILE A 11 20.53 23.90 -61.30
C ILE A 11 21.09 23.35 -59.98
N PHE A 12 21.09 24.19 -58.94
CA PHE A 12 21.35 23.76 -57.57
C PHE A 12 20.17 22.95 -57.06
N PHE A 13 20.26 21.62 -57.14
CA PHE A 13 19.42 20.71 -56.37
C PHE A 13 20.02 20.59 -54.96
N PHE A 14 19.48 21.34 -54.01
CA PHE A 14 19.83 21.19 -52.59
C PHE A 14 19.23 19.86 -52.10
N CYS A 15 20.01 18.79 -52.15
CA CYS A 15 19.74 17.59 -51.35
C CYS A 15 20.00 17.91 -49.88
N LEU A 16 18.95 18.32 -49.16
CA LEU A 16 18.94 18.37 -47.71
C LEU A 16 19.06 16.92 -47.20
N SER A 17 20.29 16.47 -46.96
CA SER A 17 20.54 15.21 -46.27
C SER A 17 20.28 15.47 -44.79
N ALA A 18 19.13 15.02 -44.29
CA ALA A 18 18.88 14.94 -42.86
C ALA A 18 19.85 13.90 -42.28
N ALA A 19 20.99 14.35 -41.76
CA ALA A 19 21.78 13.54 -40.85
C ALA A 19 20.99 13.45 -39.54
N ALA A 20 20.27 12.33 -39.35
CA ALA A 20 19.73 11.96 -38.06
C ALA A 20 20.91 11.76 -37.10
N GLN A 21 21.17 12.76 -36.25
CA GLN A 21 22.03 12.53 -35.09
C GLN A 21 21.27 11.59 -34.16
N GLU A 22 21.73 10.34 -34.08
CA GLU A 22 21.43 9.45 -32.96
C GLU A 22 22.00 10.09 -31.69
N THR A 23 21.22 10.95 -31.05
CA THR A 23 21.40 11.27 -29.64
C THR A 23 21.21 9.98 -28.87
N LYS A 24 22.33 9.36 -28.52
CA LYS A 24 22.43 8.26 -27.57
C LYS A 24 21.82 8.76 -26.26
N SER A 25 20.53 8.46 -26.07
CA SER A 25 19.83 8.72 -24.82
C SER A 25 20.45 7.82 -23.77
N GLU A 26 21.43 8.37 -23.06
CA GLU A 26 21.97 7.78 -21.85
C GLU A 26 20.79 7.71 -20.88
N THR A 27 20.25 6.50 -20.73
CA THR A 27 19.14 6.23 -19.85
C THR A 27 19.67 6.41 -18.44
N VAL A 28 19.59 7.63 -17.92
CA VAL A 28 19.73 7.90 -16.51
C VAL A 28 18.57 7.16 -15.86
N SER A 29 18.87 5.96 -15.34
CA SER A 29 17.95 5.22 -14.49
C SER A 29 17.78 6.04 -13.22
N VAL A 30 16.81 6.94 -13.24
CA VAL A 30 16.26 7.53 -12.02
C VAL A 30 15.66 6.36 -11.25
N SER A 31 16.39 5.86 -10.25
CA SER A 31 15.83 4.93 -9.27
C SER A 31 14.65 5.63 -8.64
N LEU A 32 13.44 5.20 -8.98
CA LEU A 32 12.23 5.58 -8.27
C LEU A 32 12.47 5.35 -6.78
N PRO A 33 12.06 6.26 -5.88
CA PRO A 33 12.18 6.01 -4.46
C PRO A 33 11.43 4.71 -4.13
N ASP A 34 12.22 3.73 -3.69
CA ASP A 34 11.87 2.51 -2.98
C ASP A 34 10.41 2.04 -3.14
N VAL A 35 10.15 1.20 -4.15
CA VAL A 35 8.92 0.40 -4.19
C VAL A 35 9.02 -0.57 -3.03
N PHE A 36 8.50 -0.16 -1.86
CA PHE A 36 8.53 -0.97 -0.66
C PHE A 36 7.83 -2.31 -0.94
N THR A 37 8.61 -3.38 -1.04
CA THR A 37 8.11 -4.73 -1.29
C THR A 37 7.61 -5.33 0.02
N PRO A 38 6.38 -5.89 0.06
CA PRO A 38 5.90 -6.68 1.19
C PRO A 38 6.94 -7.70 1.68
N ASP A 39 7.18 -7.73 2.99
CA ASP A 39 7.98 -8.78 3.63
C ASP A 39 7.42 -10.18 3.29
N SER A 40 8.31 -11.15 3.12
CA SER A 40 7.92 -12.56 3.15
C SER A 40 7.35 -12.90 4.52
N THR A 41 6.20 -13.57 4.56
CA THR A 41 5.53 -13.90 5.82
C THR A 41 6.05 -15.17 6.46
N SER A 42 6.14 -15.19 7.80
CA SER A 42 6.42 -16.42 8.56
C SER A 42 5.16 -17.28 8.80
N TYR A 43 4.00 -16.81 8.34
CA TYR A 43 2.72 -17.49 8.49
C TYR A 43 2.56 -18.60 7.46
N PRO A 44 2.26 -19.84 7.88
CA PRO A 44 1.91 -20.90 6.94
C PRO A 44 0.79 -20.48 5.99
N ALA A 45 0.92 -20.90 4.73
CA ALA A 45 -0.08 -20.75 3.68
C ALA A 45 -1.48 -21.17 4.18
N GLY A 46 -2.46 -20.28 4.09
CA GLY A 46 -3.84 -20.58 4.45
C GLY A 46 -4.69 -19.40 4.90
N VAL A 47 -5.94 -19.71 5.22
CA VAL A 47 -6.93 -18.75 5.70
C VAL A 47 -7.04 -18.85 7.21
N TYR A 48 -6.97 -17.70 7.87
CA TYR A 48 -7.11 -17.54 9.31
C TYR A 48 -8.45 -16.86 9.57
N PHE A 49 -9.48 -17.63 9.91
CA PHE A 49 -10.81 -17.09 10.17
C PHE A 49 -10.85 -16.27 11.45
N GLU A 50 -10.18 -16.77 12.50
CA GLU A 50 -10.21 -16.16 13.82
C GLU A 50 -8.82 -15.67 14.25
N ILE A 51 -8.80 -14.70 15.17
CA ILE A 51 -7.57 -14.21 15.82
C ILE A 51 -6.83 -15.36 16.51
N LYS A 52 -7.52 -16.30 17.15
CA LYS A 52 -6.87 -17.41 17.87
C LYS A 52 -6.00 -18.26 16.93
N ASP A 53 -6.49 -18.50 15.72
CA ASP A 53 -5.82 -19.30 14.70
C ASP A 53 -4.60 -18.55 14.17
N PHE A 54 -4.75 -17.23 13.98
CA PHE A 54 -3.68 -16.33 13.61
C PHE A 54 -2.58 -16.24 14.67
N LEU A 55 -2.93 -16.10 15.94
CA LEU A 55 -1.97 -16.07 17.04
C LEU A 55 -1.24 -17.41 17.18
N ALA A 56 -1.93 -18.52 16.94
CA ALA A 56 -1.34 -19.86 16.93
C ALA A 56 -0.51 -20.17 15.66
N LYS A 57 -0.47 -19.27 14.67
CA LYS A 57 0.09 -19.50 13.32
C LYS A 57 -0.39 -20.82 12.69
N LYS A 58 -1.63 -21.20 12.99
CA LYS A 58 -2.26 -22.42 12.49
C LYS A 58 -3.44 -22.02 11.64
N PRO A 59 -3.36 -22.11 10.30
CA PRO A 59 -4.46 -21.71 9.44
C PRO A 59 -5.71 -22.55 9.75
N SER A 60 -6.86 -21.89 9.86
CA SER A 60 -8.17 -22.52 10.06
C SER A 60 -8.54 -23.41 8.88
N LYS A 61 -8.08 -23.02 7.69
CA LYS A 61 -8.23 -23.78 6.44
C LYS A 61 -6.94 -23.66 5.63
N ALA A 62 -6.45 -24.81 5.16
CA ALA A 62 -5.29 -24.84 4.27
C ALA A 62 -5.57 -24.06 2.98
N GLU A 63 -4.53 -23.42 2.44
CA GLU A 63 -4.60 -22.76 1.16
C GLU A 63 -4.79 -23.81 0.05
N ARG A 64 -6.01 -23.93 -0.49
CA ARG A 64 -6.24 -24.68 -1.72
C ARG A 64 -6.92 -23.75 -2.70
N ASN A 65 -6.15 -23.29 -3.69
CA ASN A 65 -6.66 -22.60 -4.87
C ASN A 65 -7.59 -21.43 -4.59
N SER A 66 -7.40 -20.69 -3.48
CA SER A 66 -8.18 -19.47 -3.25
C SER A 66 -7.75 -18.43 -4.28
N PRO A 67 -8.57 -18.13 -5.31
CA PRO A 67 -8.13 -17.18 -6.31
C PRO A 67 -8.04 -15.81 -5.66
N ILE A 68 -6.87 -15.20 -5.75
CA ILE A 68 -6.74 -13.75 -5.58
C ILE A 68 -7.20 -13.10 -6.87
N PHE A 69 -8.08 -12.11 -6.76
CA PHE A 69 -8.35 -11.22 -7.87
C PHE A 69 -8.28 -9.78 -7.43
N TRP A 70 -7.76 -8.96 -8.33
CA TRP A 70 -7.68 -7.52 -8.17
C TRP A 70 -8.88 -6.87 -8.84
N LYS A 71 -9.66 -6.09 -8.08
CA LYS A 71 -10.84 -5.40 -8.58
C LYS A 71 -10.92 -4.01 -7.98
N LYS A 72 -10.98 -2.99 -8.84
CA LYS A 72 -11.09 -1.57 -8.44
C LYS A 72 -10.03 -1.16 -7.39
N GLY A 73 -8.78 -1.60 -7.53
CA GLY A 73 -7.71 -1.23 -6.60
C GLY A 73 -7.55 -2.14 -5.37
N PHE A 74 -8.44 -3.12 -5.18
CA PHE A 74 -8.47 -3.96 -3.97
C PHE A 74 -8.18 -5.43 -4.28
N PHE A 75 -7.53 -6.11 -3.33
CA PHE A 75 -7.39 -7.57 -3.36
C PHE A 75 -8.60 -8.24 -2.73
N TYR A 76 -9.07 -9.32 -3.35
CA TYR A 76 -10.13 -10.16 -2.82
C TYR A 76 -9.73 -11.62 -2.93
N PHE A 77 -10.13 -12.39 -1.92
CA PHE A 77 -9.94 -13.82 -1.85
C PHE A 77 -11.29 -14.53 -1.84
N LYS A 78 -11.33 -15.70 -2.48
CA LYS A 78 -12.48 -16.63 -2.47
C LYS A 78 -12.03 -17.99 -1.97
N LEU A 79 -12.83 -18.65 -1.15
CA LEU A 79 -12.59 -20.06 -0.79
C LEU A 79 -13.19 -21.01 -1.82
N ASP A 80 -14.26 -20.56 -2.46
CA ASP A 80 -15.00 -21.22 -3.53
C ASP A 80 -15.50 -20.11 -4.48
N PRO A 81 -15.65 -20.35 -5.80
CA PRO A 81 -16.26 -19.41 -6.74
C PRO A 81 -17.50 -18.64 -6.21
N SER A 82 -18.30 -19.31 -5.38
CA SER A 82 -19.55 -18.81 -4.80
C SER A 82 -19.43 -18.18 -3.40
N GLU A 83 -18.35 -18.44 -2.66
CA GLU A 83 -18.24 -18.06 -1.25
C GLU A 83 -17.32 -16.87 -1.03
N LYS A 84 -17.89 -15.76 -0.54
CA LYS A 84 -17.11 -14.63 -0.02
C LYS A 84 -16.45 -15.07 1.28
N ILE A 85 -15.15 -14.88 1.40
CA ILE A 85 -14.43 -15.15 2.64
C ILE A 85 -14.68 -14.01 3.63
N SER A 86 -15.12 -14.36 4.83
CA SER A 86 -14.96 -13.51 6.02
C SER A 86 -13.84 -14.12 6.86
N ALA A 87 -12.67 -13.49 6.87
CA ALA A 87 -11.49 -14.01 7.55
C ALA A 87 -10.74 -12.87 8.24
N PHE A 88 -10.05 -13.19 9.32
CA PHE A 88 -9.14 -12.27 9.97
C PHE A 88 -7.95 -11.95 9.05
N ALA A 89 -7.30 -12.99 8.53
CA ALA A 89 -6.14 -12.85 7.65
C ALA A 89 -6.04 -14.00 6.63
N VAL A 90 -5.24 -13.78 5.58
CA VAL A 90 -4.84 -14.81 4.62
C VAL A 90 -3.33 -14.73 4.42
N SER A 91 -2.66 -15.89 4.50
CA SER A 91 -1.29 -16.06 3.99
C SER A 91 -1.39 -16.75 2.62
N HIS A 92 -0.86 -16.12 1.59
CA HIS A 92 -0.88 -16.60 0.21
C HIS A 92 0.38 -16.14 -0.53
N ASP A 93 1.02 -17.07 -1.25
CA ASP A 93 2.23 -16.79 -2.04
C ASP A 93 3.31 -16.05 -1.23
N GLY A 94 3.56 -16.56 -0.02
CA GLY A 94 4.56 -16.00 0.89
C GLY A 94 4.24 -14.58 1.40
N LYS A 95 3.02 -14.07 1.22
CA LYS A 95 2.59 -12.76 1.70
C LYS A 95 1.40 -12.86 2.63
N LEU A 96 1.35 -11.97 3.61
CA LEU A 96 0.26 -11.88 4.56
C LEU A 96 -0.69 -10.75 4.19
N TYR A 97 -2.00 -10.96 4.40
CA TYR A 97 -3.03 -9.98 4.13
C TYR A 97 -4.04 -9.93 5.26
N PHE A 98 -4.51 -8.74 5.63
CA PHE A 98 -5.63 -8.55 6.57
C PHE A 98 -6.88 -8.11 5.84
N GLN A 99 -8.05 -8.59 6.30
CA GLN A 99 -9.32 -8.12 5.77
C GLN A 99 -9.69 -6.76 6.39
N ASN A 100 -10.15 -5.82 5.57
CA ASN A 100 -10.61 -4.50 6.01
C ASN A 100 -11.67 -4.59 7.13
N ARG A 101 -12.61 -5.53 7.04
CA ARG A 101 -13.60 -5.80 8.10
C ARG A 101 -12.94 -6.19 9.42
N ALA A 102 -11.99 -7.12 9.39
CA ALA A 102 -11.28 -7.56 10.60
C ALA A 102 -10.52 -6.40 11.27
N ILE A 103 -9.96 -5.48 10.47
CA ILE A 103 -9.29 -4.27 10.96
C ILE A 103 -10.28 -3.39 11.73
N MET A 104 -11.47 -3.19 11.18
CA MET A 104 -12.52 -2.37 11.80
C MET A 104 -13.11 -3.01 13.06
N ASP A 105 -13.32 -4.33 13.03
CA ASP A 105 -13.92 -5.10 14.14
C ASP A 105 -12.97 -5.23 15.34
N HIS A 106 -11.65 -5.10 15.11
CA HIS A 106 -10.61 -5.28 16.14
C HIS A 106 -9.69 -4.07 16.33
N LYS A 107 -10.18 -2.86 16.06
CA LYS A 107 -9.40 -1.63 16.34
C LYS A 107 -9.31 -1.36 17.86
N ILE A 108 -8.15 -0.89 18.31
CA ILE A 108 -7.94 -0.47 19.69
C ILE A 108 -8.67 0.87 19.92
N LYS A 109 -9.28 1.04 21.10
CA LYS A 109 -9.98 2.29 21.49
C LYS A 109 -9.07 3.50 21.22
N GLY A 110 -9.58 4.47 20.46
CA GLY A 110 -8.81 5.58 19.89
C GLY A 110 -9.08 5.76 18.40
N GLY A 111 -9.37 4.65 17.70
CA GLY A 111 -9.91 4.68 16.33
C GLY A 111 -11.29 5.33 16.30
N ARG A 112 -11.34 6.55 15.77
CA ARG A 112 -12.54 7.38 15.58
C ARG A 112 -13.52 6.68 14.60
N SER A 113 -14.49 7.42 14.07
CA SER A 113 -15.50 6.89 13.14
C SER A 113 -14.92 6.63 11.74
N GLU A 114 -13.83 5.87 11.63
CA GLU A 114 -13.33 5.33 10.36
C GLU A 114 -14.25 4.21 9.88
N SER A 115 -14.31 4.02 8.57
CA SER A 115 -14.99 2.93 7.91
C SER A 115 -14.46 2.80 6.47
N THR A 116 -14.97 1.83 5.73
CA THR A 116 -14.47 1.39 4.43
C THR A 116 -15.64 0.99 3.54
N PHE A 117 -15.60 1.40 2.26
CA PHE A 117 -16.56 0.90 1.26
C PHE A 117 -16.25 -0.52 0.79
N SER A 118 -15.08 -1.05 1.13
CA SER A 118 -14.60 -2.38 0.73
C SER A 118 -14.28 -3.24 1.95
N PRO A 119 -15.27 -3.58 2.81
CA PRO A 119 -15.01 -4.36 4.03
C PRO A 119 -14.46 -5.76 3.74
N ASN A 120 -14.79 -6.33 2.58
CA ASN A 120 -14.32 -7.66 2.19
C ASN A 120 -12.97 -7.64 1.45
N ALA A 121 -12.40 -6.47 1.19
CA ALA A 121 -11.09 -6.36 0.57
C ALA A 121 -9.99 -6.72 1.58
N PHE A 122 -8.88 -7.18 1.03
CA PHE A 122 -7.68 -7.55 1.74
C PHE A 122 -6.55 -6.58 1.44
N VAL A 123 -5.74 -6.31 2.44
CA VAL A 123 -4.62 -5.37 2.38
C VAL A 123 -3.33 -6.13 2.63
N PRO A 124 -2.32 -6.01 1.75
CA PRO A 124 -1.03 -6.67 1.95
C PRO A 124 -0.29 -6.09 3.16
N VAL A 125 0.32 -6.97 3.93
CA VAL A 125 1.26 -6.60 4.98
C VAL A 125 2.54 -6.08 4.36
N LEU A 126 3.04 -4.97 4.89
CA LEU A 126 4.28 -4.37 4.43
C LEU A 126 5.44 -4.88 5.31
N VAL A 127 5.31 -4.78 6.64
CA VAL A 127 6.35 -5.22 7.57
C VAL A 127 5.77 -6.25 8.53
N GLU A 128 6.41 -7.42 8.62
CA GLU A 128 6.11 -8.42 9.64
C GLU A 128 7.19 -8.40 10.73
N GLY A 129 6.84 -7.86 11.90
CA GLY A 129 7.67 -7.92 13.09
C GLY A 129 7.20 -8.93 14.13
N ASN A 130 8.06 -9.20 15.12
CA ASN A 130 7.78 -10.15 16.20
C ASN A 130 6.55 -9.76 17.03
N ASN A 131 6.41 -8.48 17.37
CA ASN A 131 5.33 -7.95 18.19
C ASN A 131 4.30 -7.13 17.40
N TYR A 132 4.74 -6.54 16.28
CA TYR A 132 3.97 -5.57 15.50
C TYR A 132 3.96 -5.93 14.03
N ILE A 133 2.82 -5.74 13.35
CA ILE A 133 2.70 -5.92 11.91
C ILE A 133 2.16 -4.63 11.32
N TYR A 134 2.85 -4.09 10.31
CA TYR A 134 2.52 -2.80 9.72
C TYR A 134 2.04 -2.95 8.27
N PHE A 135 1.05 -2.15 7.92
CA PHE A 135 0.53 -2.01 6.56
C PHE A 135 -0.21 -0.69 6.38
N GLU A 136 -0.58 -0.38 5.14
CA GLU A 136 -1.25 0.87 4.79
C GLU A 136 -2.52 0.59 4.00
N THR A 137 -3.62 1.25 4.38
CA THR A 137 -4.91 1.10 3.69
C THR A 137 -5.69 2.40 3.66
N ASP A 138 -6.60 2.50 2.69
CA ASP A 138 -7.46 3.66 2.50
C ASP A 138 -8.74 3.48 3.32
N PHE A 139 -8.91 4.31 4.35
CA PHE A 139 -10.14 4.39 5.14
C PHE A 139 -10.74 5.79 5.07
N GLY A 140 -12.07 5.85 5.18
CA GLY A 140 -12.84 7.08 5.15
C GLY A 140 -13.55 7.32 6.46
N ASN A 141 -13.91 8.58 6.73
CA ASN A 141 -14.79 8.88 7.87
C ASN A 141 -16.23 8.51 7.53
N VAL A 142 -16.93 7.80 8.42
CA VAL A 142 -18.34 7.39 8.28
C VAL A 142 -19.24 8.56 7.88
N TRP A 143 -19.09 9.73 8.48
CA TRP A 143 -19.91 10.91 8.17
C TRP A 143 -19.61 11.48 6.79
N ALA A 144 -18.34 11.57 6.42
CA ALA A 144 -17.90 12.07 5.12
C ALA A 144 -18.25 11.10 3.98
N MET A 145 -18.43 9.81 4.27
CA MET A 145 -18.91 8.80 3.32
C MET A 145 -20.42 8.83 3.13
N VAL A 146 -21.19 9.15 4.18
CA VAL A 146 -22.65 9.26 4.10
C VAL A 146 -23.07 10.58 3.44
N SER A 147 -22.32 11.67 3.64
CA SER A 147 -22.64 12.99 3.08
C SER A 147 -22.28 13.14 1.60
N SER A 148 -21.34 12.35 1.07
CA SER A 148 -20.77 12.53 -0.27
C SER A 148 -21.63 12.00 -1.44
N ARG A 149 -22.93 11.71 -1.23
CA ARG A 149 -23.92 11.37 -2.29
C ARG A 149 -23.45 10.39 -3.39
N GLY A 150 -22.54 9.46 -3.08
CA GLY A 150 -22.14 8.37 -3.98
C GLY A 150 -20.87 8.57 -4.81
N ASP A 151 -20.22 9.74 -4.81
CA ASP A 151 -18.97 9.94 -5.60
C ASP A 151 -17.69 9.49 -4.90
N GLY A 152 -17.78 9.17 -3.60
CA GLY A 152 -16.91 8.27 -2.84
C GLY A 152 -15.40 8.54 -2.81
N SER A 153 -14.88 9.56 -3.49
CA SER A 153 -13.44 9.74 -3.75
C SER A 153 -12.77 10.78 -2.85
N GLU A 154 -13.52 11.77 -2.34
CA GLU A 154 -12.94 12.89 -1.56
C GLU A 154 -12.78 12.61 -0.05
N SER A 155 -13.24 11.47 0.45
CA SER A 155 -13.31 11.19 1.90
C SER A 155 -12.34 10.12 2.40
N PHE A 156 -11.50 9.56 1.53
CA PHE A 156 -10.54 8.50 1.87
C PHE A 156 -9.14 9.03 2.10
N GLN A 157 -8.53 8.54 3.16
CA GLN A 157 -7.14 8.81 3.48
C GLN A 157 -6.39 7.49 3.62
N ARG A 158 -5.21 7.42 3.00
CA ARG A 158 -4.26 6.32 3.25
C ARG A 158 -3.72 6.46 4.67
N MET A 159 -4.09 5.53 5.53
CA MET A 159 -3.70 5.47 6.94
C MET A 159 -2.67 4.37 7.15
N ALA A 160 -1.75 4.61 8.08
CA ALA A 160 -0.85 3.59 8.58
C ALA A 160 -1.57 2.77 9.66
N ILE A 161 -1.47 1.44 9.58
CA ILE A 161 -2.11 0.51 10.50
C ILE A 161 -1.05 -0.37 11.14
N VAL A 162 -1.15 -0.56 12.46
CA VAL A 162 -0.27 -1.45 13.21
C VAL A 162 -1.09 -2.45 14.00
N TRP A 163 -0.95 -3.74 13.67
CA TRP A 163 -1.44 -4.82 14.53
C TRP A 163 -0.49 -4.99 15.72
N ASP A 164 -1.02 -4.87 16.94
CA ASP A 164 -0.31 -5.13 18.20
C ASP A 164 -0.73 -6.50 18.73
N ARG A 165 0.22 -7.44 18.76
CA ARG A 165 -0.03 -8.82 19.23
C ARG A 165 -0.33 -8.90 20.73
N LYS A 166 0.23 -7.99 21.54
CA LYS A 166 0.04 -7.98 23.00
C LYS A 166 -1.32 -7.40 23.37
N LYS A 167 -1.72 -6.32 22.69
CA LYS A 167 -3.05 -5.71 22.88
C LYS A 167 -4.15 -6.42 22.09
N ILE A 168 -3.78 -7.30 21.16
CA ILE A 168 -4.69 -8.08 20.30
C ILE A 168 -5.64 -7.12 19.56
N GLY A 169 -5.07 -6.18 18.81
CA GLY A 169 -5.87 -5.19 18.08
C GLY A 169 -5.06 -4.32 17.13
N PHE A 170 -5.79 -3.54 16.32
CA PHE A 170 -5.21 -2.62 15.35
C PHE A 170 -5.18 -1.19 15.87
N HIS A 171 -4.00 -0.58 15.87
CA HIS A 171 -3.83 0.86 15.93
C HIS A 171 -4.02 1.46 14.53
N ILE A 172 -4.92 2.42 14.40
CA ILE A 172 -5.17 3.15 13.15
C ILE A 172 -4.57 4.55 13.31
N MET A 173 -3.47 4.81 12.60
CA MET A 173 -2.74 6.07 12.70
C MET A 173 -3.31 7.08 11.70
N LYS A 174 -4.33 7.81 12.14
CA LYS A 174 -4.94 8.86 11.32
C LYS A 174 -4.31 10.22 11.59
N PHE A 175 -4.03 10.47 12.85
CA PHE A 175 -3.46 11.71 13.35
C PHE A 175 -2.16 11.45 14.11
N CYS A 176 -1.33 12.47 14.19
CA CYS A 176 -0.03 12.44 14.85
C CYS A 176 -0.16 11.94 16.30
N GLU A 177 -1.22 12.31 17.01
CA GLU A 177 -1.48 11.86 18.38
C GLU A 177 -1.73 10.35 18.47
N ASP A 178 -2.34 9.74 17.46
CA ASP A 178 -2.58 8.29 17.41
C ASP A 178 -1.23 7.53 17.36
N PHE A 179 -0.26 8.06 16.60
CA PHE A 179 1.10 7.53 16.58
C PHE A 179 1.80 7.73 17.92
N ASN A 180 1.68 8.91 18.53
CA ASN A 180 2.28 9.19 19.83
C ASN A 180 1.75 8.26 20.93
N GLU A 181 0.44 7.98 20.94
CA GLU A 181 -0.16 7.02 21.88
C GLU A 181 0.43 5.61 21.73
N PHE A 182 0.71 5.21 20.49
CA PHE A 182 1.34 3.93 20.20
C PHE A 182 2.83 3.89 20.58
N ILE A 183 3.60 4.91 20.20
CA ILE A 183 5.07 4.88 20.29
C ILE A 183 5.61 5.33 21.64
N ALA A 184 4.93 6.24 22.36
CA ALA A 184 5.40 6.77 23.64
C ALA A 184 5.80 5.71 24.67
N PRO A 185 5.02 4.63 24.90
CA PRO A 185 5.44 3.59 25.85
C PRO A 185 6.57 2.67 25.34
N LEU A 186 6.91 2.74 24.05
CA LEU A 186 7.89 1.83 23.42
C LEU A 186 9.24 2.51 23.16
N LYS A 187 9.19 3.75 22.69
CA LYS A 187 10.33 4.60 22.33
C LYS A 187 9.95 6.08 22.52
N PRO A 188 10.02 6.61 23.76
CA PRO A 188 9.67 8.00 24.06
C PRO A 188 10.43 9.02 23.21
N GLU A 189 11.63 8.68 22.74
CA GLU A 189 12.45 9.52 21.87
C GLU A 189 11.87 9.72 20.46
N LEU A 190 10.91 8.89 20.04
CA LEU A 190 10.24 8.98 18.74
C LEU A 190 8.90 9.73 18.81
N VAL A 191 8.52 10.25 19.98
CA VAL A 191 7.29 11.03 20.14
C VAL A 191 7.39 12.33 19.36
N LEU A 192 6.38 12.59 18.54
CA LEU A 192 6.32 13.76 17.68
C LEU A 192 5.70 14.96 18.40
N LYS A 193 6.10 16.16 17.98
CA LYS A 193 5.35 17.37 18.30
C LYS A 193 4.21 17.50 17.29
N CYS A 194 2.99 17.23 17.72
CA CYS A 194 1.82 17.25 16.85
C CYS A 194 1.19 18.63 16.75
N ASP A 195 0.91 19.08 15.53
CA ASP A 195 -0.05 20.14 15.28
C ASP A 195 -1.47 19.55 15.14
N ARG A 196 -2.50 20.39 15.37
CA ARG A 196 -3.89 19.93 15.43
C ARG A 196 -4.31 19.24 14.12
N ARG A 197 -4.72 17.97 14.24
CA ARG A 197 -5.26 17.14 13.15
C ARG A 197 -4.27 16.90 12.01
N GLU A 198 -2.98 17.06 12.28
CA GLU A 198 -1.93 16.66 11.35
C GLU A 198 -1.87 15.14 11.25
N SER A 199 -1.72 14.62 10.03
CA SER A 199 -1.50 13.21 9.82
C SER A 199 0.00 12.89 9.88
N PRO A 200 0.39 11.81 10.56
CA PRO A 200 1.79 11.47 10.72
C PRO A 200 2.38 11.02 9.37
N ASP A 201 3.68 11.28 9.18
CA ASP A 201 4.41 10.69 8.06
C ASP A 201 4.41 9.16 8.20
N ARG A 202 3.83 8.49 7.20
CA ARG A 202 3.72 7.01 7.19
C ARG A 202 5.08 6.34 7.09
N THR A 203 6.06 6.98 6.46
CA THR A 203 7.45 6.49 6.38
C THR A 203 8.06 6.45 7.77
N LEU A 204 7.86 7.51 8.57
CA LEU A 204 8.31 7.55 9.95
C LEU A 204 7.69 6.43 10.79
N ILE A 205 6.39 6.18 10.64
CA ILE A 205 5.71 5.08 11.35
C ILE A 205 6.29 3.73 10.91
N ARG A 206 6.49 3.53 9.60
CA ARG A 206 7.08 2.30 9.06
C ARG A 206 8.46 2.05 9.65
N ASP A 207 9.32 3.06 9.63
CA ASP A 207 10.68 2.99 10.15
C ASP A 207 10.70 2.73 11.66
N ALA A 208 9.77 3.34 12.41
CA ALA A 208 9.60 3.05 13.83
C ALA A 208 9.24 1.57 14.07
N VAL A 209 8.31 1.00 13.29
CA VAL A 209 7.94 -0.42 13.40
C VAL A 209 9.08 -1.34 12.97
N VAL A 210 9.81 -1.01 11.90
CA VAL A 210 11.03 -1.74 11.49
C VAL A 210 12.06 -1.73 12.61
N ALA A 211 12.28 -0.58 13.25
CA ALA A 211 13.21 -0.46 14.37
C ALA A 211 12.72 -1.15 15.66
N LEU A 212 11.46 -1.61 15.72
CA LEU A 212 10.91 -2.48 16.77
C LEU A 212 10.99 -3.97 16.40
N LYS A 213 11.19 -4.32 15.13
CA LYS A 213 11.38 -5.71 14.65
C LYS A 213 12.71 -6.30 15.11
N SER A 214 13.76 -5.48 15.21
CA SER A 214 15.13 -5.88 15.54
C SER A 214 15.42 -6.10 17.04
N LYS A 215 14.40 -6.01 17.91
CA LYS A 215 14.48 -6.26 19.35
C LYS A 215 13.56 -7.40 19.74
#